data_AF-A0A3A5K176-F1
#
_entry.id   AF-A0A3A5K176-F1
#
_cell.length_a   1.000
_cell.length_b   1.000
_cell.length_c   1.000
_cell.angle_alpha   90.00
_cell.angle_beta   90.00
_cell.angle_gamma   90.00
#
_symmetry.space_group_name_H-M   'P 1'
#
loop_
_entity.id
_entity.type
_entity.pdbx_description
1 polymer ?
#
loop_
_entity_poly.entity_id
_entity_poly.type
_entity_poly.pdbx_seq_one_letter_code
_entity_poly.pdbx_strand_id
1 'polypeptide(L)' 'MTKDQKIIRAKVGLLELAKQPGNVSQTCKMMGYSHDSFYRFKEL' A
#
# COMPACT_ATOMS: atom_id res chain seq x y z
N MET A 1 3.26 19.27 -5.93
CA MET A 1 3.23 18.04 -5.11
C MET A 1 4.65 17.73 -4.64
N THR A 2 4.92 17.80 -3.34
CA THR A 2 6.24 17.48 -2.77
C THR A 2 6.51 15.96 -2.86
N LYS A 3 7.76 15.54 -2.73
CA LYS A 3 8.14 14.11 -2.77
C LYS A 3 7.39 13.31 -1.70
N ASP A 4 7.30 13.85 -0.50
CA ASP A 4 6.59 13.23 0.63
C ASP A 4 5.12 13.03 0.33
N GLN A 5 4.45 14.01 -0.28
CA GLN A 5 3.05 13.89 -0.69
C GLN A 5 2.85 12.78 -1.73
N LYS A 6 3.81 12.56 -2.65
CA LYS A 6 3.74 11.43 -3.60
C LYS A 6 3.82 10.09 -2.87
N ILE A 7 4.74 9.98 -1.92
CA ILE A 7 4.99 8.76 -1.14
C ILE A 7 3.79 8.43 -0.26
N ILE A 8 3.24 9.42 0.44
CA ILE A 8 2.05 9.26 1.29
C ILE A 8 0.86 8.79 0.44
N ARG A 9 0.61 9.43 -0.70
CA ARG A 9 -0.50 9.05 -1.59
C ARG A 9 -0.36 7.61 -2.11
N ALA A 10 0.85 7.18 -2.44
CA ALA A 10 1.08 5.80 -2.88
C ALA A 10 0.81 4.77 -1.76
N LYS A 11 1.21 5.07 -0.52
CA LYS A 11 0.95 4.21 0.65
C LYS A 11 -0.54 4.13 0.98
N VAL A 12 -1.24 5.28 0.98
CA VAL A 12 -2.69 5.34 1.18
C VAL A 12 -3.41 4.53 0.10
N GLY A 13 -3.03 4.71 -1.17
CA GLY A 13 -3.61 3.94 -2.28
C GLY A 13 -3.45 2.42 -2.11
N LEU A 14 -2.30 1.95 -1.62
CA LEU A 14 -2.08 0.54 -1.31
C LEU A 14 -3.03 0.04 -0.21
N LEU A 15 -3.19 0.81 0.87
CA LEU A 15 -4.08 0.46 1.99
C LEU A 15 -5.55 0.40 1.54
N GLU A 16 -5.99 1.33 0.69
CA GLU A 16 -7.35 1.34 0.17
C GLU A 16 -7.62 0.18 -0.80
N LEU A 17 -6.68 -0.13 -1.68
CA LEU A 17 -6.80 -1.26 -2.61
C LEU A 17 -6.86 -2.60 -1.86
N ALA A 18 -6.17 -2.71 -0.73
CA ALA A 18 -6.19 -3.89 0.13
C ALA A 18 -7.47 -4.03 0.98
N LYS A 19 -8.28 -2.97 1.11
CA LYS A 19 -9.61 -3.04 1.75
C LYS A 19 -10.67 -3.62 0.82
N GLN A 20 -10.46 -3.53 -0.49
CA GLN A 20 -11.32 -4.22 -1.45
C GLN A 20 -11.14 -5.74 -1.26
N PRO A 21 -12.22 -6.54 -1.32
CA PRO A 21 -12.14 -7.99 -1.14
C PRO A 21 -11.25 -8.60 -2.23
N GLY A 22 -9.97 -8.77 -1.89
CA GLY A 22 -8.91 -9.16 -2.79
C GLY A 22 -7.67 -9.48 -1.98
N ASN A 23 -7.04 -10.62 -2.29
CA ASN A 23 -5.89 -11.12 -1.56
C ASN A 23 -4.79 -10.03 -1.48
N VAL A 24 -4.44 -9.61 -0.26
CA VAL A 24 -3.43 -8.56 0.01
C VAL A 24 -2.13 -8.83 -0.75
N SER A 25 -1.73 -10.11 -0.87
CA SER A 25 -0.55 -10.51 -1.64
C SER A 25 -0.61 -10.12 -3.12
N GLN A 26 -1.78 -10.19 -3.75
CA GLN A 26 -1.94 -9.80 -5.15
C GLN A 26 -1.83 -8.28 -5.32
N THR A 27 -2.49 -7.54 -4.44
CA THR A 27 -2.42 -6.07 -4.38
C THR A 27 -1.00 -5.58 -4.15
N CYS A 28 -0.29 -6.16 -3.19
CA CYS A 28 1.12 -5.91 -2.92
C CYS A 28 1.99 -6.18 -4.17
N LYS A 29 1.81 -7.33 -4.84
CA LYS A 29 2.55 -7.68 -6.06
C LYS A 29 2.30 -6.69 -7.21
N MET A 30 1.05 -6.28 -7.42
CA MET A 30 0.68 -5.31 -8.47
C MET A 30 1.29 -3.94 -8.22
N MET A 31 1.39 -3.53 -6.95
CA MET A 31 1.91 -2.22 -6.55
C MET A 31 3.42 -2.21 -6.32
N GLY A 32 4.11 -3.36 -6.49
CA GLY A 32 5.56 -3.48 -6.28
C GLY A 32 5.98 -3.45 -4.80
N TYR A 33 5.05 -3.76 -3.88
CA TYR A 33 5.32 -3.84 -2.45
C TYR A 33 5.34 -5.30 -1.98
N SER A 34 6.10 -5.56 -0.92
CA SER A 34 6.02 -6.83 -0.20
C SER A 34 4.85 -6.85 0.77
N HIS A 35 4.43 -8.06 1.15
CA HIS A 35 3.42 -8.25 2.20
C HIS A 35 3.88 -7.61 3.53
N ASP A 36 5.16 -7.72 3.89
CA ASP A 36 5.76 -7.07 5.07
C ASP A 36 5.54 -5.55 5.08
N SER A 37 5.86 -4.89 3.96
CA SER A 37 5.69 -3.45 3.80
C SER A 37 4.25 -3.00 4.05
N PHE A 38 3.27 -3.82 3.65
CA PHE A 38 1.87 -3.53 3.90
C PHE A 38 1.54 -3.51 5.39
N TYR A 39 1.95 -4.52 6.18
CA TYR A 39 1.69 -4.53 7.63
C TYR A 39 2.41 -3.38 8.33
N ARG A 40 3.64 -3.08 7.90
CA ARG A 40 4.38 -1.90 8.37
C ARG A 40 3.65 -0.58 8.14
N PHE A 41 2.93 -0.44 7.03
CA PHE A 41 2.13 0.76 6.78
C PHE A 41 0.78 0.73 7.48
N LYS A 42 0.27 -0.45 7.84
CA LYS A 42 -0.98 -0.63 8.58
C LYS A 42 -0.80 -0.43 10.09
N GLU A 43 0.40 -0.70 10.61
CA GLU A 43 0.75 -0.57 12.03
C GLU A 43 1.14 0.87 12.43
N LEU A 44 1.39 1.74 11.45
CA LEU A 44 1.59 3.19 11.62
C LEU A 44 0.25 3.93 11.72
#